data_AF-A0A4S3JKN1-F1
#
_entry.id   AF-A0A4S3JKN1-F1
#
_cell.length_a   1.000
_cell.length_b   1.000
_cell.length_c   1.000
_cell.angle_alpha   90.00
_cell.angle_beta   90.00
_cell.angle_gamma   90.00
#
_symmetry.space_group_name_H-M   'P 1'
#
loop_
_entity.id
_entity.type
_entity.pdbx_description
1 polymer ?
#
loop_
_entity_poly.entity_id
_entity_poly.type
_entity_poly.pdbx_seq_one_letter_code
_entity_poly.pdbx_strand_id
1 'polypeptide(L)'
;MTAISRGWFTFKVVREWVVDLRRSIAGLEQLSTKATNSTITANTLALQGHPVKQAEYLKNFRADNIVRDCEAIRRCLTADHPEGERKWSIIGQSFGGFCSTTYLSMFPEGLTEAFICGGLPPLVDAKYITEKVVERNKAYYAKFPEDVDRVKQIIKYLQTNLVRVPSGALTPERFQQLGIMFGMHGGLDSVHDLILRTWNDLEIFGFLTHPTISAIESYGDFNNNVLYAVLHESIYCQGRASNWSADRHRAADSQFSINTDLPEIWFTGEMVYKDMFDSYDELKQIKDAAEIIAKTDDWPVLYDEAQLKRNEVPVYAATFLEDMYVHYDLASKTASKIKGVKKFTTNTMYHNAIRGKSDELMQQLFALRDDTLD
;
A
#
# COMPACT_ATOMS: atom_id res chain seq x y z
N MET A 1 21.41 -4.68 10.82
CA MET A 1 20.83 -3.34 10.58
C MET A 1 21.37 -2.75 9.29
N THR A 2 20.66 -2.87 8.18
CA THR A 2 20.47 -1.88 7.08
C THR A 2 19.82 -2.56 5.89
N ALA A 3 18.96 -1.82 5.19
CA ALA A 3 18.19 -2.20 3.98
C ALA A 3 16.97 -3.12 4.19
N ILE A 4 16.01 -2.68 5.01
CA ILE A 4 14.60 -2.87 4.64
C ILE A 4 14.30 -1.74 3.63
N SER A 5 14.08 -2.11 2.37
CA SER A 5 14.06 -1.21 1.21
C SER A 5 12.95 -0.14 1.29
N ARG A 6 13.17 1.01 0.65
CA ARG A 6 12.25 2.17 0.61
C ARG A 6 10.96 1.96 -0.23
N GLY A 7 10.58 0.73 -0.60
CA GLY A 7 9.31 0.47 -1.32
C GLY A 7 8.11 0.43 -0.37
N TRP A 8 6.87 0.68 -0.78
CA TRP A 8 5.71 0.67 0.15
C TRP A 8 5.19 -0.74 0.50
N PHE A 9 5.67 -1.76 -0.23
CA PHE A 9 5.28 -3.16 -0.07
C PHE A 9 6.50 -4.05 0.14
N THR A 10 6.33 -5.09 0.95
CA THR A 10 7.37 -6.13 1.15
C THR A 10 6.71 -7.50 1.10
N PHE A 11 7.03 -8.29 0.07
CA PHE A 11 6.79 -9.73 0.05
C PHE A 11 8.17 -10.39 0.01
N LYS A 12 8.42 -11.36 0.89
CA LYS A 12 9.70 -12.07 0.96
C LYS A 12 9.47 -13.54 1.23
N VAL A 13 10.30 -14.35 0.60
CA VAL A 13 10.41 -15.77 0.90
C VAL A 13 11.55 -15.97 1.89
N VAL A 14 11.32 -16.84 2.87
CA VAL A 14 12.31 -17.24 3.86
C VAL A 14 12.41 -18.76 3.82
N ARG A 15 13.61 -19.29 3.54
CA ARG A 15 13.83 -20.73 3.44
C ARG A 15 14.13 -21.37 4.80
N GLU A 16 14.79 -20.65 5.70
CA GLU A 16 15.09 -21.10 7.07
C GLU A 16 15.10 -19.90 8.05
N TRP A 17 14.50 -20.08 9.23
CA TRP A 17 14.68 -19.17 10.37
C TRP A 17 15.69 -19.79 11.33
N VAL A 18 16.95 -19.37 11.26
CA VAL A 18 17.95 -19.73 12.28
C VAL A 18 17.96 -18.63 13.34
N VAL A 19 18.02 -19.04 14.61
CA VAL A 19 18.03 -18.23 15.85
C VAL A 19 19.22 -17.25 15.94
N ASP A 20 20.01 -17.11 14.88
CA ASP A 20 21.07 -16.13 14.77
C ASP A 20 21.07 -15.54 13.35
N LEU A 21 21.07 -14.21 13.24
CA LEU A 21 20.76 -13.38 12.07
C LEU A 21 21.79 -13.50 10.91
N ARG A 22 22.18 -14.71 10.50
CA ARG A 22 23.18 -14.99 9.46
C ARG A 22 22.67 -15.98 8.40
N ARG A 23 22.14 -15.41 7.30
CA ARG A 23 21.95 -15.94 5.93
C ARG A 23 21.14 -17.27 5.82
N SER A 24 19.97 -17.33 5.17
CA SER A 24 19.72 -16.98 3.77
C SER A 24 18.25 -16.55 3.55
N ILE A 25 18.01 -15.24 3.45
CA ILE A 25 16.73 -14.69 2.99
C ILE A 25 16.83 -14.56 1.47
N ALA A 26 16.14 -15.41 0.72
CA ALA A 26 15.90 -15.17 -0.69
C ALA A 26 14.74 -14.18 -0.82
N GLY A 27 15.06 -12.88 -0.84
CA GLY A 27 14.06 -11.86 -1.10
C GLY A 27 13.59 -11.96 -2.55
N LEU A 28 12.43 -12.58 -2.79
CA LEU A 28 11.64 -12.28 -3.98
C LEU A 28 10.98 -10.92 -3.75
N GLU A 29 11.73 -9.84 -3.97
CA GLU A 29 11.13 -8.53 -4.11
C GLU A 29 10.11 -8.59 -5.24
N GLN A 30 8.95 -7.93 -5.08
CA GLN A 30 7.91 -7.89 -6.11
C GLN A 30 8.59 -7.67 -7.46
N LEU A 31 8.40 -8.64 -8.38
CA LEU A 31 9.17 -8.76 -9.62
C LEU A 31 9.30 -7.44 -10.38
N SER A 32 8.35 -6.52 -10.22
CA SER A 32 8.28 -5.23 -10.89
C SER A 32 8.82 -4.00 -10.15
N THR A 33 9.28 -4.10 -8.89
CA THR A 33 9.46 -2.88 -8.05
C THR A 33 10.89 -2.44 -7.81
N LYS A 34 11.93 -3.28 -7.92
CA LYS A 34 13.33 -2.79 -7.81
C LYS A 34 14.50 -3.72 -8.19
N ALA A 35 14.28 -4.95 -8.65
CA ALA A 35 15.40 -5.82 -9.06
C ALA A 35 15.10 -6.70 -10.30
N THR A 36 15.81 -6.38 -11.38
CA THR A 36 16.19 -7.25 -12.52
C THR A 36 15.16 -7.80 -13.50
N ASN A 37 13.84 -7.77 -13.26
CA ASN A 37 12.84 -8.14 -14.28
C ASN A 37 11.79 -7.03 -14.48
N SER A 38 11.93 -6.27 -15.56
CA SER A 38 10.96 -5.30 -16.10
C SER A 38 10.44 -4.20 -15.15
N THR A 39 11.28 -3.19 -14.90
CA THR A 39 10.83 -1.90 -14.35
C THR A 39 9.70 -1.32 -15.21
N ILE A 40 8.55 -1.07 -14.59
CA ILE A 40 7.40 -0.44 -15.26
C ILE A 40 7.44 1.06 -15.03
N THR A 41 7.58 1.81 -16.12
CA THR A 41 7.46 3.27 -16.22
C THR A 41 6.51 3.58 -17.37
N ALA A 42 6.13 4.84 -17.56
CA ALA A 42 5.34 5.22 -18.73
C ALA A 42 6.03 4.81 -20.04
N ASN A 43 7.34 5.07 -20.13
CA ASN A 43 8.14 4.76 -21.31
C ASN A 43 8.28 3.25 -21.58
N THR A 44 8.48 2.43 -20.55
CA THR A 44 8.56 0.97 -20.77
C THR A 44 7.20 0.35 -21.05
N LEU A 45 6.12 0.94 -20.51
CA LEU A 45 4.77 0.51 -20.80
C LEU A 45 4.35 0.88 -22.24
N ALA A 46 4.80 2.02 -22.76
CA ALA A 46 4.57 2.42 -24.15
C ALA A 46 5.08 1.39 -25.17
N LEU A 47 6.11 0.61 -24.82
CA LEU A 47 6.62 -0.49 -25.66
C LEU A 47 5.60 -1.63 -25.86
N GLN A 48 4.59 -1.74 -24.99
CA GLN A 48 3.51 -2.72 -25.13
C GLN A 48 2.47 -2.32 -26.19
N GLY A 49 2.55 -1.10 -26.72
CA GLY A 49 1.65 -0.57 -27.76
C GLY A 49 0.55 0.33 -27.20
N HIS A 50 -0.63 0.27 -27.81
CA HIS A 50 -1.80 1.09 -27.45
C HIS A 50 -2.32 0.79 -26.02
N PRO A 51 -2.97 1.74 -25.32
CA PRO A 51 -3.56 1.60 -23.98
C PRO A 51 -4.23 0.26 -23.63
N VAL A 52 -4.97 -0.37 -24.54
CA VAL A 52 -5.56 -1.71 -24.32
C VAL A 52 -4.49 -2.78 -24.08
N LYS A 53 -3.42 -2.81 -24.89
CA LYS A 53 -2.31 -3.75 -24.72
C LYS A 53 -1.52 -3.45 -23.45
N GLN A 54 -1.37 -2.17 -23.12
CA GLN A 54 -0.76 -1.74 -21.87
C GLN A 54 -1.57 -2.24 -20.67
N ALA A 55 -2.90 -2.08 -20.68
CA ALA A 55 -3.78 -2.57 -19.62
C ALA A 55 -3.75 -4.10 -19.51
N GLU A 56 -3.82 -4.83 -20.63
CA GLU A 56 -3.65 -6.29 -20.66
C GLU A 56 -2.32 -6.71 -20.01
N TYR A 57 -1.23 -6.01 -20.31
CA TYR A 57 0.07 -6.28 -19.71
C TYR A 57 0.11 -5.94 -18.22
N LEU A 58 -0.49 -4.82 -17.79
CA LEU A 58 -0.58 -4.41 -16.39
C LEU A 58 -1.34 -5.42 -15.52
N LYS A 59 -2.35 -6.11 -16.07
CA LYS A 59 -3.08 -7.18 -15.38
C LYS A 59 -2.16 -8.32 -14.91
N ASN A 60 -1.00 -8.51 -15.54
CA ASN A 60 -0.02 -9.53 -15.15
C ASN A 60 0.70 -9.23 -13.82
N PHE A 61 0.59 -8.01 -13.28
CA PHE A 61 1.29 -7.62 -12.05
C PHE A 61 0.39 -7.65 -10.80
N ARG A 62 -0.76 -8.32 -10.89
CA ARG A 62 -1.68 -8.53 -9.78
C ARG A 62 -1.26 -9.74 -8.92
N ALA A 63 -1.76 -9.78 -7.68
CA ALA A 63 -1.39 -10.78 -6.67
C ALA A 63 -1.50 -12.24 -7.16
N ASP A 64 -2.51 -12.59 -7.96
CA ASP A 64 -2.68 -13.94 -8.50
C ASP A 64 -1.53 -14.34 -9.44
N ASN A 65 -1.10 -13.44 -10.32
CA ASN A 65 0.04 -13.69 -11.20
C ASN A 65 1.37 -13.66 -10.45
N ILE A 66 1.55 -12.72 -9.50
CA ILE A 66 2.72 -12.69 -8.61
C ILE A 66 2.87 -14.02 -7.87
N VAL A 67 1.77 -14.59 -7.36
CA VAL A 67 1.77 -15.87 -6.66
C VAL A 67 2.07 -17.05 -7.60
N ARG A 68 1.53 -17.05 -8.83
CA ARG A 68 1.87 -18.06 -9.85
C ARG A 68 3.37 -18.04 -10.18
N ASP A 69 3.96 -16.86 -10.33
CA ASP A 69 5.39 -16.70 -10.56
C ASP A 69 6.20 -17.19 -9.36
N CYS A 70 5.79 -16.82 -8.14
CA CYS A 70 6.45 -17.29 -6.92
C CYS A 70 6.41 -18.81 -6.80
N GLU A 71 5.27 -19.45 -7.07
CA GLU A 71 5.14 -20.91 -7.06
C GLU A 71 5.99 -21.57 -8.15
N ALA A 72 6.03 -21.01 -9.37
CA ALA A 72 6.91 -21.51 -10.42
C ALA A 72 8.39 -21.44 -10.01
N ILE A 73 8.80 -20.30 -9.43
CA ILE A 73 10.16 -20.12 -8.90
C ILE A 73 10.47 -21.12 -7.80
N ARG A 74 9.55 -21.35 -6.84
CA ARG A 74 9.71 -22.35 -5.80
C ARG A 74 9.98 -23.73 -6.40
N ARG A 75 9.16 -24.15 -7.37
CA ARG A 75 9.30 -25.45 -8.04
C ARG A 75 10.65 -25.58 -8.73
N CYS A 76 11.13 -24.54 -9.42
CA CYS A 76 12.44 -24.54 -10.06
C CYS A 76 13.58 -24.62 -9.03
N LEU A 77 13.54 -23.79 -7.99
CA LEU A 77 14.60 -23.72 -6.97
C LEU A 77 14.66 -24.96 -6.06
N THR A 78 13.58 -25.73 -6.00
CA THR A 78 13.47 -26.91 -5.13
C THR A 78 13.34 -28.23 -5.89
N ALA A 79 13.52 -28.21 -7.22
CA ALA A 79 13.36 -29.37 -8.09
C ALA A 79 14.22 -30.56 -7.64
N ASP A 80 15.46 -30.29 -7.22
CA ASP A 80 16.44 -31.30 -6.80
C ASP A 80 16.38 -31.62 -5.30
N HIS A 81 15.50 -30.96 -4.53
CA HIS A 81 15.37 -31.24 -3.09
C HIS A 81 14.48 -32.46 -2.83
N PRO A 82 14.68 -33.16 -1.69
CA PRO A 82 13.72 -34.15 -1.19
C PRO A 82 12.32 -33.54 -1.04
N GLU A 83 11.27 -34.33 -1.22
CA GLU A 83 9.87 -33.85 -1.23
C GLU A 83 9.50 -33.04 0.03
N GLY A 84 9.97 -33.46 1.20
CA GLY A 84 9.75 -32.77 2.48
C GLY A 84 10.43 -31.41 2.61
N GLU A 85 11.38 -31.08 1.73
CA GLU A 85 12.18 -29.85 1.75
C GLU A 85 11.86 -28.91 0.59
N ARG A 86 10.77 -29.18 -0.14
CA ARG A 86 10.35 -28.35 -1.29
C ARG A 86 9.50 -27.14 -0.89
N LYS A 87 8.97 -27.13 0.34
CA LYS A 87 8.15 -26.02 0.84
C LYS A 87 9.01 -24.86 1.33
N TRP A 88 8.43 -23.65 1.36
CA TRP A 88 9.11 -22.46 1.89
C TRP A 88 8.22 -21.66 2.84
N SER A 89 8.83 -20.86 3.73
CA SER A 89 8.11 -19.90 4.56
C SER A 89 7.96 -18.57 3.82
N ILE A 90 6.88 -17.84 4.05
CA ILE A 90 6.66 -16.52 3.45
C ILE A 90 6.41 -15.46 4.53
N ILE A 91 6.85 -14.24 4.27
CA ILE A 91 6.50 -13.05 5.05
C ILE A 91 6.03 -11.93 4.13
N GLY A 92 4.86 -11.38 4.43
CA GLY A 92 4.23 -10.33 3.63
C GLY A 92 3.75 -9.18 4.51
N GLN A 93 4.15 -7.95 4.16
CA GLN A 93 3.60 -6.73 4.76
C GLN A 93 2.71 -6.01 3.75
N SER A 94 1.57 -5.49 4.22
CA SER A 94 0.59 -4.77 3.40
C SER A 94 0.16 -5.58 2.18
N PHE A 95 0.34 -5.08 0.96
CA PHE A 95 0.09 -5.87 -0.27
C PHE A 95 0.82 -7.21 -0.29
N GLY A 96 2.00 -7.32 0.34
CA GLY A 96 2.66 -8.62 0.51
C GLY A 96 1.81 -9.60 1.32
N GLY A 97 1.04 -9.15 2.31
CA GLY A 97 0.07 -9.97 3.02
C GLY A 97 -1.15 -10.36 2.16
N PHE A 98 -1.55 -9.49 1.23
CA PHE A 98 -2.58 -9.80 0.24
C PHE A 98 -2.09 -10.93 -0.68
N CYS A 99 -0.83 -10.86 -1.12
CA CYS A 99 -0.16 -11.94 -1.84
C CYS A 99 -0.07 -13.22 -0.99
N SER A 100 0.28 -13.14 0.30
CA SER A 100 0.30 -14.31 1.19
C SER A 100 -1.07 -15.00 1.28
N THR A 101 -2.15 -14.23 1.41
CA THR A 101 -3.52 -14.78 1.47
C THR A 101 -3.95 -15.40 0.14
N THR A 102 -3.51 -14.81 -0.97
CA THR A 102 -3.69 -15.36 -2.32
C THR A 102 -2.92 -16.67 -2.49
N TYR A 103 -1.68 -16.76 -1.98
CA TYR A 103 -0.86 -17.97 -2.00
C TYR A 103 -1.51 -19.11 -1.22
N LEU A 104 -2.00 -18.83 0.00
CA LEU A 104 -2.75 -19.80 0.80
C LEU A 104 -3.99 -20.32 0.06
N SER A 105 -4.65 -19.47 -0.74
CA SER A 105 -5.80 -19.85 -1.54
C SER A 105 -5.43 -20.75 -2.74
N MET A 106 -4.31 -20.48 -3.40
CA MET A 106 -3.95 -21.11 -4.68
C MET A 106 -3.03 -22.32 -4.55
N PHE A 107 -1.98 -22.22 -3.73
CA PHE A 107 -0.90 -23.21 -3.63
C PHE A 107 -0.46 -23.45 -2.17
N PRO A 108 -1.39 -23.76 -1.24
CA PRO A 108 -1.07 -23.98 0.17
C PRO A 108 -0.04 -25.09 0.39
N GLU A 109 0.02 -26.08 -0.50
CA GLU A 109 0.96 -27.20 -0.46
C GLU A 109 2.42 -26.76 -0.63
N GLY A 110 2.66 -25.59 -1.23
CA GLY A 110 4.00 -25.01 -1.40
C GLY A 110 4.55 -24.33 -0.15
N LEU A 111 3.74 -24.17 0.91
CA LEU A 111 4.08 -23.35 2.06
C LEU A 111 4.33 -24.18 3.33
N THR A 112 5.39 -23.81 4.05
CA THR A 112 5.68 -24.30 5.39
C THR A 112 4.92 -23.49 6.44
N GLU A 113 4.91 -22.16 6.31
CA GLU A 113 4.25 -21.21 7.22
C GLU A 113 4.14 -19.84 6.55
N ALA A 114 3.24 -18.99 7.04
CA ALA A 114 3.06 -17.63 6.54
C ALA A 114 3.02 -16.58 7.66
N PHE A 115 3.84 -15.54 7.54
CA PHE A 115 3.82 -14.36 8.38
C PHE A 115 3.16 -13.19 7.64
N ILE A 116 2.15 -12.57 8.24
CA ILE A 116 1.40 -11.47 7.64
C ILE A 116 1.46 -10.25 8.56
N CYS A 117 1.97 -9.13 8.07
CA CYS A 117 2.14 -7.91 8.87
C CYS A 117 1.29 -6.77 8.30
N GLY A 118 0.18 -6.41 8.95
CA GLY A 118 -0.67 -5.29 8.51
C GLY A 118 -1.17 -5.47 7.07
N GLY A 119 -1.58 -6.68 6.70
CA GLY A 119 -1.85 -7.03 5.29
C GLY A 119 -2.86 -8.17 5.10
N LEU A 120 -3.79 -8.35 6.04
CA LEU A 120 -4.90 -9.28 5.85
C LEU A 120 -5.97 -8.60 4.98
N PRO A 121 -6.23 -9.09 3.75
CA PRO A 121 -7.16 -8.46 2.84
C PRO A 121 -8.60 -8.74 3.24
N PRO A 122 -9.57 -7.88 2.90
CA PRO A 122 -10.98 -8.28 2.91
C PRO A 122 -11.23 -9.39 1.87
N LEU A 123 -11.84 -10.52 2.28
CA LEU A 123 -12.12 -11.65 1.38
C LEU A 123 -13.30 -11.42 0.43
N VAL A 124 -14.12 -10.41 0.73
CA VAL A 124 -15.20 -9.93 -0.13
C VAL A 124 -14.81 -8.56 -0.67
N ASP A 125 -15.47 -8.11 -1.73
CA ASP A 125 -15.25 -6.75 -2.23
C ASP A 125 -15.53 -5.75 -1.12
N ALA A 126 -14.47 -5.07 -0.70
CA ALA A 126 -14.57 -4.02 0.28
C ALA A 126 -15.01 -2.74 -0.41
N LYS A 127 -16.05 -2.12 0.15
CA LYS A 127 -16.26 -0.69 -0.04
C LYS A 127 -15.01 0.03 0.48
N TYR A 128 -14.54 1.06 -0.21
CA TYR A 128 -13.47 1.91 0.33
C TYR A 128 -13.99 2.55 1.63
N ILE A 129 -13.34 2.23 2.75
CA ILE A 129 -13.71 2.73 4.07
C ILE A 129 -12.86 3.98 4.34
N THR A 130 -13.51 5.14 4.41
CA THR A 130 -12.86 6.43 4.70
C THR A 130 -12.86 6.76 6.19
N GLU A 131 -13.54 5.97 7.04
CA GLU A 131 -13.76 6.25 8.47
C GLU A 131 -12.47 6.52 9.22
N LYS A 132 -11.44 5.68 9.03
CA LYS A 132 -10.14 5.92 9.66
C LYS A 132 -9.46 7.19 9.14
N VAL A 133 -9.58 7.52 7.87
CA VAL A 133 -9.04 8.80 7.33
C VAL A 133 -9.73 10.00 7.96
N VAL A 134 -11.04 9.91 8.20
CA VAL A 134 -11.81 10.93 8.93
C VAL A 134 -11.31 11.09 10.37
N GLU A 135 -11.16 9.99 11.09
CA GLU A 135 -10.62 9.99 12.46
C GLU A 135 -9.22 10.61 12.52
N ARG A 136 -8.36 10.29 11.55
CA ARG A 136 -7.00 10.82 11.50
C ARG A 136 -6.94 12.30 11.15
N ASN A 137 -7.81 12.80 10.28
CA ASN A 137 -7.93 14.25 10.02
C ASN A 137 -8.38 15.00 11.28
N LYS A 138 -9.38 14.49 12.00
CA LYS A 138 -9.82 15.07 13.28
C LYS A 138 -8.69 15.09 14.30
N ALA A 139 -7.92 14.01 14.41
CA ALA A 139 -6.78 13.93 15.30
C ALA A 139 -5.67 14.94 14.92
N TYR A 140 -5.44 15.15 13.63
CA TYR A 140 -4.48 16.15 13.13
C TYR A 140 -4.88 17.57 13.54
N TYR A 141 -6.09 18.01 13.18
CA TYR A 141 -6.54 19.38 13.47
C TYR A 141 -6.82 19.62 14.96
N ALA A 142 -7.16 18.58 15.73
CA ALA A 142 -7.21 18.69 17.19
C ALA A 142 -5.83 18.92 17.81
N LYS A 143 -4.77 18.35 17.22
CA LYS A 143 -3.39 18.51 17.69
C LYS A 143 -2.76 19.82 17.21
N PHE A 144 -3.09 20.26 16.00
CA PHE A 144 -2.53 21.46 15.34
C PHE A 144 -3.66 22.36 14.81
N PRO A 145 -4.47 23.00 15.67
CA PRO A 145 -5.61 23.81 15.25
C PRO A 145 -5.21 25.01 14.37
N GLU A 146 -4.00 25.53 14.54
CA GLU A 146 -3.47 26.64 13.74
C GLU A 146 -3.19 26.26 12.27
N ASP A 147 -3.06 24.96 11.98
CA ASP A 147 -2.84 24.51 10.60
C ASP A 147 -4.10 24.64 9.74
N VAL A 148 -5.29 24.79 10.33
CA VAL A 148 -6.54 25.05 9.58
C VAL A 148 -6.38 26.26 8.65
N ASP A 149 -5.90 27.38 9.19
CA ASP A 149 -5.72 28.60 8.41
C ASP A 149 -4.54 28.46 7.44
N ARG A 150 -3.41 27.88 7.88
CA ARG A 150 -2.24 27.67 7.02
C ARG A 150 -2.57 26.83 5.80
N VAL A 151 -3.25 25.71 5.98
CA VAL A 151 -3.67 24.81 4.89
C VAL A 151 -4.58 25.55 3.93
N LYS A 152 -5.57 26.31 4.42
CA LYS A 152 -6.44 27.11 3.54
C LYS A 152 -5.66 28.12 2.70
N GLN A 153 -4.68 28.81 3.29
CA GLN A 153 -3.88 29.78 2.54
C GLN A 153 -2.96 29.11 1.51
N ILE A 154 -2.34 27.99 1.88
CA ILE A 154 -1.53 27.19 0.94
C ILE A 154 -2.40 26.72 -0.23
N ILE A 155 -3.60 26.19 0.04
CA ILE A 155 -4.52 25.75 -1.01
C ILE A 155 -4.94 26.92 -1.92
N LYS A 156 -5.26 28.10 -1.39
CA LYS A 156 -5.56 29.30 -2.19
C LYS A 156 -4.39 29.70 -3.09
N TYR A 157 -3.17 29.62 -2.56
CA TYR A 157 -1.95 29.88 -3.33
C TYR A 157 -1.84 28.88 -4.50
N LEU A 158 -2.00 27.58 -4.24
CA LEU A 158 -1.93 26.53 -5.28
C LEU A 158 -3.07 26.60 -6.30
N GLN A 159 -4.24 27.13 -5.95
CA GLN A 159 -5.35 27.36 -6.89
C GLN A 159 -5.06 28.48 -7.90
N THR A 160 -4.23 29.45 -7.53
CA THR A 160 -3.96 30.66 -8.33
C THR A 160 -2.57 30.67 -8.96
N ASN A 161 -1.68 29.77 -8.52
CA ASN A 161 -0.29 29.71 -8.98
C ASN A 161 0.05 28.30 -9.49
N LEU A 162 0.62 28.21 -10.69
CA LEU A 162 1.15 26.97 -11.22
C LEU A 162 2.52 26.66 -10.59
N VAL A 163 2.53 25.83 -9.54
CA VAL A 163 3.77 25.35 -8.93
C VAL A 163 4.25 24.09 -9.65
N ARG A 164 5.40 24.19 -10.32
CA ARG A 164 6.05 23.04 -10.97
C ARG A 164 6.96 22.32 -10.00
N VAL A 165 6.91 21.00 -10.06
CA VAL A 165 7.81 20.10 -9.35
C VAL A 165 8.44 19.13 -10.36
N PRO A 166 9.65 18.60 -10.12
CA PRO A 166 10.28 17.59 -10.98
C PRO A 166 9.35 16.48 -11.47
N SER A 167 8.40 16.05 -10.64
CA SER A 167 7.44 14.99 -10.94
C SER A 167 6.10 15.47 -11.56
N GLY A 168 5.95 16.75 -11.88
CA GLY A 168 4.77 17.31 -12.55
C GLY A 168 4.35 18.67 -12.02
N ALA A 169 3.10 18.78 -11.56
CA ALA A 169 2.56 19.97 -10.93
C ALA A 169 2.12 19.67 -9.50
N LEU A 170 2.32 20.63 -8.58
CA LEU A 170 1.77 20.59 -7.24
C LEU A 170 0.42 21.30 -7.25
N THR A 171 -0.64 20.55 -7.47
CA THR A 171 -2.03 21.04 -7.41
C THR A 171 -2.56 20.99 -5.98
N PRO A 172 -3.67 21.69 -5.67
CA PRO A 172 -4.36 21.55 -4.39
C PRO A 172 -4.69 20.10 -4.01
N GLU A 173 -5.21 19.31 -4.96
CA GLU A 173 -5.56 17.90 -4.77
C GLU A 173 -4.31 17.06 -4.50
N ARG A 174 -3.18 17.40 -5.13
CA ARG A 174 -1.91 16.73 -4.86
C ARG A 174 -1.36 17.06 -3.48
N PHE A 175 -1.52 18.31 -3.03
CA PHE A 175 -1.16 18.69 -1.66
C PHE A 175 -2.03 17.97 -0.62
N GLN A 176 -3.32 17.75 -0.93
CA GLN A 176 -4.24 16.98 -0.10
C GLN A 176 -3.77 15.54 0.16
N GLN A 177 -2.97 14.97 -0.75
CA GLN A 177 -2.44 13.60 -0.63
C GLN A 177 -1.38 13.42 0.46
N LEU A 178 -0.87 14.51 1.04
CA LEU A 178 0.07 14.44 2.18
C LEU A 178 -0.52 13.69 3.39
N GLY A 179 -1.85 13.60 3.50
CA GLY A 179 -2.53 12.81 4.53
C GLY A 179 -2.26 11.31 4.45
N ILE A 180 -1.68 10.79 3.37
CA ILE A 180 -1.15 9.41 3.33
C ILE A 180 -0.24 9.13 4.53
N MET A 181 0.45 10.14 5.05
CA MET A 181 1.33 9.99 6.21
C MET A 181 0.60 9.77 7.52
N PHE A 182 -0.68 10.14 7.63
CA PHE A 182 -1.40 10.09 8.89
C PHE A 182 -1.52 8.68 9.49
N GLY A 183 -1.39 7.62 8.69
CA GLY A 183 -1.37 6.23 9.15
C GLY A 183 0.00 5.72 9.63
N MET A 184 1.06 6.52 9.54
CA MET A 184 2.42 6.14 9.96
C MET A 184 2.78 6.66 11.36
N HIS A 185 3.74 5.99 12.00
CA HIS A 185 4.39 6.52 13.21
C HIS A 185 4.97 7.92 12.94
N GLY A 186 4.62 8.92 13.76
CA GLY A 186 5.08 10.31 13.60
C GLY A 186 4.49 11.05 12.40
N GLY A 187 3.50 10.47 11.72
CA GLY A 187 2.95 11.03 10.49
C GLY A 187 2.24 12.37 10.66
N LEU A 188 1.51 12.57 11.76
CA LEU A 188 0.84 13.84 12.03
C LEU A 188 1.86 14.98 12.21
N ASP A 189 2.91 14.73 13.00
CA ASP A 189 4.00 15.70 13.23
C ASP A 189 4.75 16.01 11.93
N SER A 190 5.02 14.99 11.11
CA SER A 190 5.71 15.18 9.83
C SER A 190 4.91 16.06 8.86
N VAL A 191 3.59 15.89 8.81
CA VAL A 191 2.73 16.74 7.97
C VAL A 191 2.69 18.15 8.54
N HIS A 192 2.55 18.32 9.86
CA HIS A 192 2.60 19.63 10.51
C HIS A 192 3.89 20.40 10.20
N ASP A 193 5.06 19.76 10.34
CA ASP A 193 6.36 20.37 10.03
C ASP A 193 6.42 20.84 8.57
N LEU A 194 5.83 20.06 7.65
CA LEU A 194 5.73 20.41 6.24
C LEU A 194 4.76 21.56 5.98
N ILE A 195 3.60 21.60 6.64
CA ILE A 195 2.64 22.71 6.57
C ILE A 195 3.29 24.00 7.08
N LEU A 196 3.91 23.95 8.27
CA LEU A 196 4.57 25.09 8.88
C LEU A 196 5.67 25.64 7.95
N ARG A 197 6.51 24.75 7.41
CA ARG A 197 7.54 25.14 6.44
C ARG A 197 6.97 25.77 5.18
N THR A 198 5.94 25.14 4.59
CA THR A 198 5.30 25.62 3.36
C THR A 198 4.67 26.99 3.57
N TRP A 199 4.00 27.17 4.70
CA TRP A 199 3.41 28.45 5.07
C TRP A 199 4.49 29.54 5.29
N ASN A 200 5.56 29.24 6.02
CA ASN A 200 6.65 30.19 6.26
C ASN A 200 7.29 30.66 4.95
N ASP A 201 7.48 29.76 3.98
CA ASP A 201 7.98 30.15 2.65
C ASP A 201 7.05 31.15 1.96
N LEU A 202 5.72 30.91 2.01
CA LEU A 202 4.74 31.81 1.43
C LEU A 202 4.69 33.16 2.15
N GLU A 203 4.78 33.19 3.47
CA GLU A 203 4.73 34.41 4.27
C GLU A 203 5.98 35.29 4.07
N ILE A 204 7.16 34.67 4.03
CA ILE A 204 8.44 35.40 3.96
C ILE A 204 8.81 35.75 2.52
N PHE A 205 8.63 34.81 1.58
CA PHE A 205 9.13 34.95 0.20
C PHE A 205 8.02 35.14 -0.84
N GLY A 206 6.77 34.78 -0.52
CA GLY A 206 5.66 34.80 -1.48
C GLY A 206 5.68 33.64 -2.49
N PHE A 207 6.60 32.69 -2.35
CA PHE A 207 6.71 31.49 -3.20
C PHE A 207 7.36 30.34 -2.45
N LEU A 208 7.14 29.11 -2.94
CA LEU A 208 7.73 27.91 -2.35
C LEU A 208 9.20 27.74 -2.77
N THR A 209 10.08 27.57 -1.80
CA THR A 209 11.50 27.36 -2.08
C THR A 209 11.76 25.95 -2.59
N HIS A 210 12.86 25.74 -3.33
CA HIS A 210 13.24 24.42 -3.84
C HIS A 210 13.34 23.35 -2.73
N PRO A 211 13.95 23.63 -1.56
CA PRO A 211 13.98 22.68 -0.46
C PRO A 211 12.58 22.26 0.04
N THR A 212 11.60 23.17 0.03
CA THR A 212 10.21 22.89 0.43
C THR A 212 9.49 22.04 -0.62
N ILE A 213 9.65 22.38 -1.89
CA ILE A 213 9.13 21.58 -3.02
C ILE A 213 9.65 20.14 -2.94
N SER A 214 10.96 19.95 -2.76
CA SER A 214 11.58 18.63 -2.65
C SER A 214 11.07 17.84 -1.44
N ALA A 215 10.76 18.51 -0.32
CA ALA A 215 10.18 17.85 0.84
C ALA A 215 8.74 17.38 0.57
N ILE A 216 7.91 18.20 -0.06
CA ILE A 216 6.55 17.82 -0.47
C ILE A 216 6.59 16.62 -1.42
N GLU A 217 7.47 16.63 -2.42
CA GLU A 217 7.60 15.52 -3.38
C GLU A 217 7.99 14.19 -2.73
N SER A 218 8.75 14.23 -1.64
CA SER A 218 9.21 13.01 -0.96
C SER A 218 8.07 12.17 -0.36
N TYR A 219 6.87 12.73 -0.19
CA TYR A 219 5.71 12.08 0.42
C TYR A 219 4.74 11.43 -0.58
N GLY A 220 4.99 11.55 -1.90
CA GLY A 220 4.07 11.07 -2.94
C GLY A 220 4.78 10.63 -4.20
N ASP A 221 5.60 9.57 -4.12
CA ASP A 221 6.47 9.10 -5.20
C ASP A 221 5.78 8.13 -6.19
N PHE A 222 4.65 8.56 -6.78
CA PHE A 222 3.94 7.75 -7.78
C PHE A 222 4.66 7.69 -9.13
N ASN A 223 5.52 8.67 -9.44
CA ASN A 223 6.31 8.64 -10.68
C ASN A 223 7.33 7.50 -10.71
N ASN A 224 7.94 7.16 -9.57
CA ASN A 224 8.85 6.02 -9.50
C ASN A 224 8.14 4.69 -9.20
N ASN A 225 6.81 4.68 -9.06
CA ASN A 225 6.03 3.49 -8.75
C ASN A 225 4.63 3.54 -9.39
N VAL A 226 4.59 3.59 -10.72
CA VAL A 226 3.32 3.71 -11.46
C VAL A 226 2.37 2.54 -11.24
N LEU A 227 2.91 1.34 -10.98
CA LEU A 227 2.10 0.16 -10.66
C LEU A 227 1.30 0.34 -9.38
N TYR A 228 1.89 0.99 -8.38
CA TYR A 228 1.20 1.29 -7.15
C TYR A 228 -0.04 2.15 -7.42
N ALA A 229 0.06 3.16 -8.29
CA ALA A 229 -1.09 3.99 -8.65
C ALA A 229 -2.14 3.20 -9.45
N VAL A 230 -1.70 2.55 -10.53
CA VAL A 230 -2.60 1.94 -11.52
C VAL A 230 -3.33 0.72 -10.98
N LEU A 231 -2.66 -0.11 -10.19
CA LEU A 231 -3.24 -1.35 -9.66
C LEU A 231 -3.81 -1.20 -8.25
N HIS A 232 -3.76 -0.01 -7.66
CA HIS A 232 -4.13 0.23 -6.26
C HIS A 232 -5.50 -0.35 -5.89
N GLU A 233 -6.53 -0.07 -6.68
CA GLU A 233 -7.88 -0.55 -6.39
C GLU A 233 -8.10 -2.02 -6.85
N SER A 234 -7.32 -2.48 -7.83
CA SER A 234 -7.45 -3.84 -8.39
C SER A 234 -7.16 -4.94 -7.37
N ILE A 235 -6.44 -4.61 -6.30
CA ILE A 235 -6.14 -5.55 -5.20
C ILE A 235 -7.40 -5.96 -4.42
N TYR A 236 -8.50 -5.21 -4.55
CA TYR A 236 -9.79 -5.47 -3.89
C TYR A 236 -10.86 -6.08 -4.81
N CYS A 237 -10.61 -6.18 -6.12
CA CYS A 237 -11.64 -6.48 -7.12
C CYS A 237 -11.83 -7.97 -7.37
N GLN A 238 -13.01 -8.56 -7.13
CA GLN A 238 -13.25 -9.97 -7.48
C GLN A 238 -14.47 -10.11 -8.37
N GLY A 239 -14.26 -10.33 -9.67
CA GLY A 239 -15.32 -10.42 -10.69
C GLY A 239 -16.10 -9.12 -10.92
N ARG A 240 -15.49 -7.96 -10.61
CA ARG A 240 -16.10 -6.64 -10.80
C ARG A 240 -15.05 -5.54 -10.94
N ALA A 241 -15.45 -4.42 -11.52
CA ALA A 241 -14.62 -3.23 -11.67
C ALA A 241 -14.59 -2.37 -10.40
N SER A 242 -13.43 -1.74 -10.13
CA SER A 242 -13.33 -0.72 -9.08
C SER A 242 -14.08 0.55 -9.46
N ASN A 243 -14.09 0.87 -10.76
CA ASN A 243 -14.71 2.03 -11.40
C ASN A 243 -14.25 3.38 -10.82
N TRP A 244 -13.01 3.47 -10.31
CA TRP A 244 -12.52 4.61 -9.53
C TRP A 244 -13.29 4.79 -8.22
N SER A 245 -13.27 3.75 -7.40
CA SER A 245 -14.08 3.70 -6.18
C SER A 245 -13.72 4.84 -5.22
N ALA A 246 -12.42 5.06 -4.97
CA ALA A 246 -11.94 6.14 -4.12
C ALA A 246 -12.36 7.52 -4.62
N ASP A 247 -12.23 7.77 -5.92
CA ASP A 247 -12.64 9.04 -6.55
C ASP A 247 -14.14 9.29 -6.40
N ARG A 248 -14.98 8.27 -6.62
CA ARG A 248 -16.43 8.38 -6.40
C ARG A 248 -16.78 8.64 -4.93
N HIS A 249 -16.08 8.00 -3.99
CA HIS A 249 -16.31 8.22 -2.56
C HIS A 249 -15.88 9.62 -2.12
N ARG A 250 -14.72 10.09 -2.57
CA ARG A 250 -14.25 11.46 -2.31
C ARG A 250 -15.21 12.50 -2.88
N ALA A 251 -15.71 12.30 -4.10
CA ALA A 251 -16.68 13.20 -4.71
C ALA A 251 -18.04 13.22 -3.98
N ALA A 252 -18.41 12.12 -3.32
CA ALA A 252 -19.65 12.02 -2.54
C ALA A 252 -19.55 12.62 -1.13
N ASP A 253 -18.33 12.85 -0.63
CA ASP A 253 -18.08 13.39 0.70
C ASP A 253 -17.51 14.81 0.62
N SER A 254 -18.38 15.80 0.84
CA SER A 254 -18.03 17.22 0.76
C SER A 254 -16.89 17.63 1.68
N GLN A 255 -16.59 16.87 2.73
CA GLN A 255 -15.51 17.19 3.67
C GLN A 255 -14.11 17.10 3.02
N PHE A 256 -13.97 16.27 1.98
CA PHE A 256 -12.74 16.15 1.19
C PHE A 256 -12.71 17.07 -0.04
N SER A 257 -13.68 17.98 -0.18
CA SER A 257 -13.65 18.95 -1.28
C SER A 257 -12.56 19.99 -1.05
N ILE A 258 -11.83 20.35 -2.10
CA ILE A 258 -10.91 21.50 -2.09
C ILE A 258 -11.76 22.78 -2.10
N ASN A 259 -12.27 23.16 -0.92
CA ASN A 259 -13.08 24.35 -0.72
C ASN A 259 -12.64 25.08 0.55
N THR A 260 -12.13 26.31 0.39
CA THR A 260 -11.59 27.10 1.50
C THR A 260 -12.66 27.72 2.39
N ASP A 261 -13.93 27.65 1.99
CA ASP A 261 -15.08 28.11 2.79
C ASP A 261 -15.52 27.07 3.83
N LEU A 262 -15.06 25.81 3.70
CA LEU A 262 -15.27 24.78 4.73
C LEU A 262 -14.51 25.13 6.03
N PRO A 263 -14.95 24.65 7.21
CA PRO A 263 -14.24 24.89 8.46
C PRO A 263 -12.76 24.48 8.39
N GLU A 264 -12.48 23.34 7.77
CA GLU A 264 -11.17 22.74 7.55
C GLU A 264 -11.15 22.02 6.20
N ILE A 265 -9.97 21.89 5.59
CA ILE A 265 -9.78 21.12 4.36
C ILE A 265 -9.18 19.77 4.76
N TRP A 266 -9.88 18.68 4.54
CA TRP A 266 -9.36 17.37 4.93
C TRP A 266 -8.32 16.86 3.94
N PHE A 267 -7.26 16.25 4.47
CA PHE A 267 -6.30 15.48 3.70
C PHE A 267 -6.83 14.09 3.37
N THR A 268 -6.40 13.52 2.25
CA THR A 268 -6.77 12.15 1.86
C THR A 268 -5.82 11.11 2.44
N GLY A 269 -6.24 9.84 2.46
CA GLY A 269 -5.37 8.72 2.81
C GLY A 269 -4.54 8.21 1.63
N GLU A 270 -4.32 6.90 1.59
CA GLU A 270 -3.52 6.17 0.59
C GLU A 270 -4.23 5.97 -0.76
N MET A 271 -5.47 6.43 -0.88
CA MET A 271 -6.27 6.18 -2.07
C MET A 271 -5.73 6.89 -3.32
N VAL A 272 -6.01 6.29 -4.48
CA VAL A 272 -5.64 6.83 -5.79
C VAL A 272 -6.85 7.48 -6.46
N TYR A 273 -6.65 8.71 -6.93
CA TYR A 273 -7.69 9.54 -7.55
C TYR A 273 -7.39 9.82 -9.02
N LYS A 274 -8.42 10.21 -9.78
CA LYS A 274 -8.26 10.52 -11.21
C LYS A 274 -7.33 11.72 -11.45
N ASP A 275 -7.38 12.74 -10.59
CA ASP A 275 -6.53 13.93 -10.69
C ASP A 275 -5.04 13.62 -10.57
N MET A 276 -4.67 12.49 -9.95
CA MET A 276 -3.28 12.05 -9.88
C MET A 276 -2.73 11.77 -11.28
N PHE A 277 -3.56 11.26 -12.18
CA PHE A 277 -3.21 11.04 -13.59
C PHE A 277 -3.24 12.34 -14.42
N ASP A 278 -3.46 13.50 -13.79
CA ASP A 278 -3.32 14.81 -14.40
C ASP A 278 -2.16 15.61 -13.78
N SER A 279 -1.84 15.38 -12.50
CA SER A 279 -0.80 16.12 -11.75
C SER A 279 0.60 15.50 -11.79
N TYR A 280 0.69 14.19 -12.01
CA TYR A 280 1.95 13.44 -12.07
C TYR A 280 2.34 13.17 -13.52
N ASP A 281 3.55 13.58 -13.92
CA ASP A 281 3.99 13.49 -15.33
C ASP A 281 4.11 12.04 -15.84
N GLU A 282 4.55 11.08 -15.00
CA GLU A 282 4.58 9.66 -15.41
C GLU A 282 3.17 9.06 -15.46
N LEU A 283 2.32 9.34 -14.47
CA LEU A 283 0.94 8.80 -14.46
C LEU A 283 0.13 9.33 -15.62
N LYS A 284 0.29 10.61 -15.97
CA LYS A 284 -0.42 11.25 -17.07
C LYS A 284 -0.24 10.54 -18.41
N GLN A 285 0.95 10.00 -18.67
CA GLN A 285 1.25 9.27 -19.90
C GLN A 285 0.54 7.92 -19.99
N ILE A 286 0.08 7.36 -18.87
CA ILE A 286 -0.57 6.04 -18.79
C ILE A 286 -2.04 6.13 -18.35
N LYS A 287 -2.63 7.34 -18.37
CA LYS A 287 -4.01 7.60 -17.94
C LYS A 287 -5.03 6.72 -18.62
N ASP A 288 -4.93 6.54 -19.94
CA ASP A 288 -5.87 5.73 -20.71
C ASP A 288 -5.81 4.25 -20.32
N ALA A 289 -4.61 3.72 -20.04
CA ALA A 289 -4.45 2.36 -19.56
C ALA A 289 -5.05 2.20 -18.14
N ALA A 290 -4.84 3.18 -17.26
CA ALA A 290 -5.43 3.20 -15.92
C ALA A 290 -6.97 3.25 -15.96
N GLU A 291 -7.55 4.01 -16.88
CA GLU A 291 -9.01 4.06 -17.09
C GLU A 291 -9.57 2.69 -17.50
N ILE A 292 -8.86 1.94 -18.36
CA ILE A 292 -9.24 0.57 -18.75
C ILE A 292 -9.14 -0.38 -17.56
N ILE A 293 -8.07 -0.29 -16.77
CA ILE A 293 -7.89 -1.09 -15.55
C ILE A 293 -9.02 -0.84 -14.55
N ALA A 294 -9.37 0.43 -14.29
CA ALA A 294 -10.43 0.80 -13.37
C ALA A 294 -11.82 0.29 -13.82
N LYS A 295 -12.05 0.18 -15.14
CA LYS A 295 -13.30 -0.32 -15.75
C LYS A 295 -13.33 -1.83 -15.98
N THR A 296 -12.23 -2.53 -15.76
CA THR A 296 -12.14 -3.99 -15.95
C THR A 296 -13.07 -4.69 -14.95
N ASP A 297 -14.08 -5.40 -15.42
CA ASP A 297 -15.10 -6.07 -14.59
C ASP A 297 -14.97 -7.60 -14.54
N ASP A 298 -14.03 -8.17 -15.29
CA ASP A 298 -13.78 -9.60 -15.39
C ASP A 298 -12.60 -10.09 -14.53
N TRP A 299 -12.27 -9.37 -13.44
CA TRP A 299 -11.16 -9.72 -12.57
C TRP A 299 -11.28 -11.15 -12.01
N PRO A 300 -10.22 -11.98 -12.10
CA PRO A 300 -10.21 -13.28 -11.44
C PRO A 300 -10.41 -13.15 -9.92
N VAL A 301 -11.02 -14.18 -9.33
CA VAL A 301 -11.14 -14.33 -7.87
C VAL A 301 -9.74 -14.48 -7.26
N LEU A 302 -9.43 -13.70 -6.22
CA LEU A 302 -8.14 -13.74 -5.52
C LEU A 302 -8.14 -14.75 -4.37
N TYR A 303 -9.27 -14.89 -3.68
CA TYR A 303 -9.34 -15.65 -2.43
C TYR A 303 -10.35 -16.80 -2.53
N ASP A 304 -9.87 -18.02 -2.27
CA ASP A 304 -10.73 -19.21 -2.15
C ASP A 304 -11.10 -19.38 -0.67
N GLU A 305 -12.25 -18.83 -0.26
CA GLU A 305 -12.73 -18.95 1.13
C GLU A 305 -12.89 -20.41 1.58
N ALA A 306 -13.26 -21.32 0.68
CA ALA A 306 -13.40 -22.72 1.01
C ALA A 306 -12.04 -23.35 1.28
N GLN A 307 -10.99 -22.97 0.54
CA GLN A 307 -9.62 -23.35 0.87
C GLN A 307 -9.26 -22.78 2.24
N LEU A 308 -9.39 -21.47 2.43
CA LEU A 308 -8.88 -20.79 3.62
C LEU A 308 -9.48 -21.39 4.91
N LYS A 309 -10.75 -21.82 4.85
CA LYS A 309 -11.44 -22.51 5.93
C LYS A 309 -10.87 -23.90 6.25
N ARG A 310 -10.27 -24.59 5.28
CA ARG A 310 -9.60 -25.90 5.45
C ARG A 310 -8.07 -25.79 5.51
N ASN A 311 -7.53 -24.59 5.61
CA ASN A 311 -6.09 -24.33 5.65
C ASN A 311 -5.37 -25.16 6.73
N GLU A 312 -4.20 -25.69 6.38
CA GLU A 312 -3.32 -26.47 7.26
C GLU A 312 -1.95 -25.80 7.46
N VAL A 313 -1.63 -24.77 6.66
CA VAL A 313 -0.39 -24.01 6.79
C VAL A 313 -0.48 -23.13 8.04
N PRO A 314 0.47 -23.17 8.97
CA PRO A 314 0.52 -22.23 10.09
C PRO A 314 0.58 -20.78 9.60
N VAL A 315 -0.26 -19.91 10.16
CA VAL A 315 -0.30 -18.49 9.80
C VAL A 315 -0.21 -17.62 11.05
N TYR A 316 0.71 -16.66 11.01
CA TYR A 316 0.97 -15.72 12.10
C TYR A 316 0.75 -14.30 11.59
N ALA A 317 -0.30 -13.64 12.08
CA ALA A 317 -0.72 -12.34 11.57
C ALA A 317 -0.61 -11.24 12.63
N ALA A 318 0.05 -10.14 12.29
CA ALA A 318 -0.01 -8.90 13.05
C ALA A 318 -1.07 -7.97 12.45
N THR A 319 -1.99 -7.49 13.29
CA THR A 319 -3.03 -6.52 12.93
C THR A 319 -2.99 -5.32 13.85
N PHE A 320 -3.12 -4.12 13.30
CA PHE A 320 -3.03 -2.88 14.07
C PHE A 320 -4.42 -2.26 14.20
N LEU A 321 -4.81 -1.91 15.43
CA LEU A 321 -6.13 -1.34 15.74
C LEU A 321 -6.35 0.02 15.05
N GLU A 322 -5.28 0.83 15.00
CA GLU A 322 -5.29 2.18 14.42
C GLU A 322 -4.73 2.22 12.99
N ASP A 323 -4.79 1.09 12.27
CA ASP A 323 -4.35 1.05 10.87
C ASP A 323 -5.30 1.86 9.99
N MET A 324 -4.77 2.88 9.33
CA MET A 324 -5.52 3.70 8.38
C MET A 324 -5.63 3.05 7.00
N TYR A 325 -4.72 2.13 6.66
CA TYR A 325 -4.55 1.56 5.32
C TYR A 325 -5.30 0.24 5.18
N VAL A 326 -5.19 -0.63 6.20
CA VAL A 326 -5.85 -1.93 6.24
C VAL A 326 -6.83 -1.98 7.41
N HIS A 327 -8.12 -1.84 7.11
CA HIS A 327 -9.16 -1.72 8.13
C HIS A 327 -9.19 -2.91 9.10
N TYR A 328 -9.02 -2.64 10.40
CA TYR A 328 -8.91 -3.65 11.45
C TYR A 328 -10.06 -4.66 11.46
N ASP A 329 -11.31 -4.20 11.38
CA ASP A 329 -12.46 -5.12 11.42
C ASP A 329 -12.54 -6.04 10.19
N LEU A 330 -12.12 -5.55 9.02
CA LEU A 330 -12.08 -6.36 7.80
C LEU A 330 -10.96 -7.39 7.90
N ALA A 331 -9.76 -6.98 8.30
CA ALA A 331 -8.64 -7.87 8.57
C ALA A 331 -9.01 -8.94 9.63
N SER A 332 -9.71 -8.54 10.69
CA SER A 332 -10.17 -9.44 11.75
C SER A 332 -11.20 -10.46 11.27
N LYS A 333 -12.14 -10.06 10.40
CA LYS A 333 -13.10 -10.96 9.73
C LYS A 333 -12.40 -11.93 8.78
N THR A 334 -11.35 -11.49 8.10
CA THR A 334 -10.55 -12.38 7.26
C THR A 334 -9.79 -13.41 8.09
N ALA A 335 -9.12 -12.98 9.16
CA ALA A 335 -8.42 -13.88 10.05
C ALA A 335 -9.32 -14.98 10.62
N SER A 336 -10.58 -14.68 10.97
CA SER A 336 -11.51 -15.69 11.49
C SER A 336 -11.97 -16.72 10.46
N LYS A 337 -11.77 -16.44 9.16
CA LYS A 337 -12.09 -17.36 8.06
C LYS A 337 -10.91 -18.25 7.66
N ILE A 338 -9.68 -17.92 8.07
CA ILE A 338 -8.49 -18.73 7.79
C ILE A 338 -8.25 -19.67 8.98
N LYS A 339 -8.35 -20.98 8.75
CA LYS A 339 -8.13 -21.98 9.80
C LYS A 339 -6.70 -21.92 10.30
N GLY A 340 -6.54 -21.91 11.63
CA GLY A 340 -5.24 -21.97 12.30
C GLY A 340 -4.47 -20.66 12.36
N VAL A 341 -5.05 -19.53 11.93
CA VAL A 341 -4.42 -18.21 12.10
C VAL A 341 -4.26 -17.88 13.59
N LYS A 342 -3.04 -17.53 13.99
CA LYS A 342 -2.74 -16.88 15.26
C LYS A 342 -2.51 -15.39 15.03
N LYS A 343 -3.08 -14.55 15.91
CA LYS A 343 -3.05 -13.09 15.77
C LYS A 343 -2.29 -12.41 16.89
N PHE A 344 -1.44 -11.46 16.54
CA PHE A 344 -0.95 -10.42 17.42
C PHE A 344 -1.68 -9.11 17.08
N THR A 345 -2.48 -8.60 18.01
CA THR A 345 -3.22 -7.35 17.83
C THR A 345 -2.67 -6.28 18.76
N THR A 346 -2.41 -5.09 18.25
CA THR A 346 -1.86 -3.99 19.05
C THR A 346 -2.37 -2.61 18.60
N ASN A 347 -2.44 -1.69 19.55
CA ASN A 347 -2.67 -0.25 19.33
C ASN A 347 -1.38 0.57 19.52
N THR A 348 -0.24 -0.05 19.85
CA THR A 348 1.05 0.63 20.07
C THR A 348 1.97 0.57 18.85
N MET A 349 1.56 -0.15 17.81
CA MET A 349 2.24 -0.21 16.53
C MET A 349 1.26 0.15 15.41
N TYR A 350 1.78 0.80 14.37
CA TYR A 350 1.03 1.16 13.16
C TYR A 350 1.53 0.38 11.95
N HIS A 351 0.92 0.61 10.79
CA HIS A 351 1.12 -0.15 9.56
C HIS A 351 2.59 -0.37 9.15
N ASN A 352 3.47 0.60 9.38
CA ASN A 352 4.89 0.51 9.10
C ASN A 352 5.73 -0.16 10.21
N ALA A 353 5.11 -0.92 11.13
CA ALA A 353 5.80 -1.58 12.25
C ALA A 353 6.96 -2.47 11.82
N ILE A 354 6.85 -3.16 10.68
CA ILE A 354 7.95 -3.99 10.16
C ILE A 354 9.23 -3.19 9.86
N ARG A 355 9.14 -1.87 9.76
CA ARG A 355 10.27 -0.93 9.56
C ARG A 355 10.60 -0.13 10.80
N GLY A 356 9.58 0.39 11.46
CA GLY A 356 9.75 1.27 12.62
C GLY A 356 10.00 0.53 13.92
N LYS A 357 9.57 -0.74 14.02
CA LYS A 357 9.59 -1.58 15.23
C LYS A 357 9.85 -3.06 14.88
N SER A 358 10.76 -3.31 13.93
CA SER A 358 10.98 -4.65 13.35
C SER A 358 11.26 -5.72 14.41
N ASP A 359 12.16 -5.45 15.34
CA ASP A 359 12.58 -6.42 16.35
C ASP A 359 11.42 -6.80 17.27
N GLU A 360 10.68 -5.81 17.78
CA GLU A 360 9.50 -6.00 18.64
C GLU A 360 8.40 -6.77 17.89
N LEU A 361 8.10 -6.39 16.63
CA LEU A 361 7.08 -7.06 15.82
C LEU A 361 7.44 -8.52 15.53
N MET A 362 8.68 -8.78 15.11
CA MET A 362 9.12 -10.13 14.76
C MET A 362 9.18 -11.03 16.00
N GLN A 363 9.59 -10.50 17.16
CA GLN A 363 9.55 -11.23 18.42
C GLN A 363 8.14 -11.71 18.75
N GLN A 364 7.12 -10.85 18.58
CA GLN A 364 5.73 -11.24 18.83
C GLN A 364 5.25 -12.31 17.86
N LEU A 365 5.60 -12.20 16.58
CA LEU A 365 5.22 -13.19 15.57
C LEU A 365 5.90 -14.55 15.79
N PHE A 366 7.18 -14.58 16.17
CA PHE A 366 7.85 -15.84 16.52
C PHE A 366 7.34 -16.42 17.82
N ALA A 367 6.99 -15.60 18.81
CA ALA A 367 6.32 -16.08 20.01
C ALA A 367 5.03 -16.83 19.64
N LEU A 368 4.22 -16.31 18.70
CA LEU A 368 3.04 -17.06 18.21
C LEU A 368 3.40 -18.37 17.50
N ARG A 369 4.53 -18.41 16.78
CA ARG A 369 5.01 -19.63 16.11
C ARG A 369 5.43 -20.69 17.11
N ASP A 370 6.25 -20.29 18.06
CA ASP A 370 6.91 -21.16 19.02
C ASP A 370 5.97 -21.54 20.19
N ASP A 371 4.87 -20.79 20.38
CA ASP A 371 3.78 -21.12 21.31
C ASP A 371 3.03 -22.37 20.82
N THR A 372 3.48 -23.55 21.24
CA THR A 372 2.73 -24.78 21.07
C THR A 372 1.62 -24.79 22.11
N LEU A 373 0.36 -24.75 21.66
CA LEU A 373 -0.78 -25.10 22.52
C LEU A 373 -0.52 -26.52 23.05
N ASP A 374 -0.34 -26.66 24.36
CA ASP A 374 -0.44 -27.94 25.08
C ASP A 374 -1.87 -28.49 24.98
#